data_AF-A0A4Q3TQR1-F1
#
_entry.id   AF-A0A4Q3TQR1-F1
#
_cell.length_a   1.000
_cell.length_b   1.000
_cell.length_c   1.000
_cell.angle_alpha   90.00
_cell.angle_beta   90.00
_cell.angle_gamma   90.00
#
_symmetry.space_group_name_H-M   'P 1'
#
loop_
_entity.id
_entity.type
_entity.pdbx_description
1 polymer ?
#
loop_
_entity_poly.entity_id
_entity_poly.type
_entity_poly.pdbx_seq_one_letter_code
_entity_poly.pdbx_strand_id
1 'polypeptide(L)'
;MTLLTQWGLRDATPGEGSASGDNGWIPVSAPGDAHVALIEAGRLAHPFQGRGEADAAWVRDREWWQRTTFDAPALAPGETAELVFEGLDTFATVFLDGEEIGRADNMFRRWV
;
A
#
# COMPACT_ATOMS: atom_id res chain seq x y z
N MET A 1 12.23 -3.87 -16.55
CA MET A 1 11.43 -3.22 -15.48
C MET A 1 10.16 -4.02 -15.31
N THR A 2 9.99 -4.66 -14.15
CA THR A 2 8.77 -5.42 -13.82
C THR A 2 7.92 -4.54 -12.92
N LEU A 3 6.69 -4.25 -13.32
CA LEU A 3 5.76 -3.46 -12.51
C LEU A 3 4.93 -4.38 -11.62
N LEU A 4 4.96 -4.14 -10.32
CA LEU A 4 4.14 -4.86 -9.34
C LEU A 4 2.76 -4.22 -9.28
N THR A 5 1.76 -4.86 -9.89
CA THR A 5 0.39 -4.31 -9.96
C THR A 5 -0.59 -4.99 -9.03
N GLN A 6 -0.32 -6.22 -8.58
CA GLN A 6 -1.23 -6.99 -7.73
C GLN A 6 -0.85 -6.85 -6.26
N TRP A 7 -1.73 -6.25 -5.46
CA TRP A 7 -1.48 -5.97 -4.05
C TRP A 7 -2.67 -6.40 -3.20
N GLY A 8 -2.44 -6.54 -1.89
CA GLY A 8 -3.48 -6.59 -0.88
C GLY A 8 -3.44 -5.32 -0.03
N LEU A 9 -4.61 -4.81 0.35
CA LEU A 9 -4.78 -3.69 1.28
C LEU A 9 -5.48 -4.16 2.56
N ARG A 10 -4.98 -3.72 3.72
CA ARG A 10 -5.63 -3.96 5.02
C ARG A 10 -5.49 -2.76 5.94
N ASP A 11 -6.56 -2.43 6.66
CA ASP A 11 -6.53 -1.40 7.69
C ASP A 11 -6.24 -2.00 9.07
N ALA A 12 -5.63 -1.20 9.94
CA ALA A 12 -5.42 -1.50 11.34
C ALA A 12 -5.60 -0.24 12.19
N THR A 13 -5.79 -0.45 13.49
CA THR A 13 -5.59 0.65 14.45
C THR A 13 -4.12 1.06 14.39
N PRO A 14 -3.80 2.36 14.42
CA PRO A 14 -2.40 2.81 14.40
C PRO A 14 -1.54 2.10 15.45
N GLY A 15 -0.42 1.50 15.02
CA GLY A 15 0.50 0.75 15.86
C GLY A 15 0.11 -0.71 16.17
N GLU A 16 -1.06 -1.18 15.72
CA GLU A 16 -1.51 -2.57 15.89
C GLU A 16 -1.40 -3.39 14.60
N GLY A 17 -1.00 -2.75 13.50
CA GLY A 17 -0.92 -3.38 12.18
C GLY A 17 0.29 -4.31 12.02
N SER A 18 0.17 -5.21 11.06
CA SER A 18 1.23 -6.16 10.68
C SER A 18 1.03 -6.61 9.24
N ALA A 19 2.07 -7.13 8.58
CA ALA A 19 1.95 -7.83 7.30
C ALA A 19 1.49 -9.30 7.45
N SER A 20 1.51 -9.84 8.67
CA SER A 20 1.22 -11.25 8.95
C SER A 20 -0.27 -11.60 8.88
N GLY A 21 -0.56 -12.88 8.65
CA GLY A 21 -1.91 -13.44 8.59
C GLY A 21 -2.59 -13.24 7.24
N ASP A 22 -3.50 -14.17 6.92
CA ASP A 22 -4.08 -14.28 5.58
C ASP A 22 -5.47 -13.65 5.44
N ASN A 23 -6.10 -13.31 6.56
CA ASN A 23 -7.46 -12.78 6.57
C ASN A 23 -7.48 -11.24 6.56
N GLY A 24 -8.56 -10.68 6.01
CA GLY A 24 -8.84 -9.24 6.05
C GLY A 24 -8.15 -8.40 4.98
N TRP A 25 -7.43 -9.03 4.05
CA TRP A 25 -6.82 -8.36 2.91
C TRP A 25 -7.82 -8.20 1.77
N ILE A 26 -7.98 -6.96 1.29
CA ILE A 26 -8.72 -6.64 0.08
C ILE A 26 -7.75 -6.70 -1.10
N PRO A 27 -8.03 -7.45 -2.17
CA PRO A 27 -7.21 -7.40 -3.38
C PRO A 27 -7.37 -6.02 -4.04
N VAL A 28 -6.24 -5.36 -4.35
CA VAL A 28 -6.20 -4.03 -4.96
C VAL A 28 -5.14 -3.98 -6.06
N SER A 29 -5.28 -3.02 -6.97
CA SER A 29 -4.24 -2.73 -7.96
C SER A 29 -3.44 -1.49 -7.57
N ALA A 30 -2.13 -1.49 -7.88
CA ALA A 30 -1.29 -0.30 -7.81
C ALA A 30 -0.93 0.17 -9.24
N PRO A 31 -0.88 1.49 -9.51
CA PRO A 31 -1.17 2.60 -8.58
C PRO A 31 -2.66 2.71 -8.21
N GLY A 32 -2.95 3.18 -7.00
CA GLY A 32 -4.31 3.31 -6.47
C GLY A 32 -4.33 3.96 -5.09
N ASP A 33 -5.51 4.15 -4.52
CA ASP A 33 -5.71 4.75 -3.20
C ASP A 33 -6.67 3.93 -2.32
N ALA A 34 -6.55 4.10 -1.00
CA ALA A 34 -7.33 3.35 -0.03
C ALA A 34 -8.85 3.62 -0.13
N HIS A 35 -9.28 4.83 -0.49
CA HIS A 35 -10.71 5.15 -0.58
C HIS A 35 -11.35 4.40 -1.75
N VAL A 36 -10.74 4.44 -2.93
CA VAL A 36 -11.22 3.70 -4.11
C VAL A 36 -11.26 2.20 -3.82
N ALA A 37 -10.20 1.65 -3.23
CA ALA A 37 -10.16 0.24 -2.84
C ALA A 37 -11.32 -0.15 -1.89
N LEU A 38 -11.63 0.69 -0.90
CA LEU A 38 -12.74 0.43 0.03
C LEU A 38 -14.10 0.54 -0.66
N ILE A 39 -14.26 1.47 -1.60
CA ILE A 39 -15.49 1.65 -2.38
C ILE A 39 -15.73 0.43 -3.26
N GLU A 40 -14.71 -0.03 -4.00
CA GLU A 40 -14.78 -1.22 -4.84
C GLU A 40 -15.07 -2.49 -4.02
N ALA A 41 -14.53 -2.58 -2.81
CA ALA A 41 -14.80 -3.66 -1.88
C ALA A 41 -16.16 -3.55 -1.15
N GLY A 42 -16.93 -2.48 -1.39
CA GLY A 42 -18.21 -2.23 -0.71
C GLY A 42 -18.09 -1.92 0.79
N ARG A 43 -16.89 -1.59 1.28
CA ARG A 43 -16.60 -1.21 2.68
C ARG A 43 -16.79 0.28 2.94
N LEU A 44 -16.88 1.10 1.90
CA LEU A 44 -17.10 2.53 1.98
C LEU A 44 -18.12 2.97 0.91
N ALA A 45 -19.12 3.75 1.31
CA ALA A 45 -20.02 4.39 0.36
C ALA A 45 -19.30 5.54 -0.36
N HIS A 46 -19.69 5.84 -1.60
CA HIS A 46 -19.02 6.89 -2.37
C HIS A 46 -19.12 8.27 -1.66
N PRO A 47 -18.01 8.94 -1.34
CA PRO A 47 -18.02 10.12 -0.46
C PRO A 47 -18.75 11.33 -1.05
N PHE A 48 -18.83 11.42 -2.38
CA PHE A 48 -19.55 12.51 -3.07
C PHE A 48 -21.07 12.36 -3.09
N GLN A 49 -21.64 11.38 -2.38
CA GLN A 49 -23.09 11.20 -2.28
C GLN A 49 -23.60 11.68 -0.91
N GLY A 50 -24.51 12.66 -0.93
CA GLY A 50 -25.17 13.15 0.28
C GLY A 50 -24.18 13.69 1.32
N ARG A 51 -24.10 13.04 2.49
CA ARG A 51 -23.15 13.36 3.57
C ARG A 51 -21.96 12.36 3.65
N GLY A 52 -21.70 11.64 2.55
CA GLY A 52 -20.70 10.56 2.50
C GLY A 52 -19.27 10.97 2.86
N GLU A 53 -18.92 12.25 2.76
CA GLU A 53 -17.63 12.76 3.25
C GLU A 53 -17.42 12.49 4.76
N ALA A 54 -18.44 12.77 5.58
CA ALA A 54 -18.36 12.53 7.02
C ALA A 54 -18.28 11.02 7.33
N ASP A 55 -18.98 10.21 6.56
CA ASP A 55 -18.95 8.75 6.68
C ASP A 55 -17.60 8.15 6.24
N ALA A 56 -16.83 8.85 5.41
CA ALA A 56 -15.48 8.47 4.99
C ALA A 56 -14.37 8.93 5.94
N ALA A 57 -14.68 9.80 6.91
CA ALA A 57 -13.67 10.44 7.76
C ALA A 57 -12.78 9.44 8.53
N TRP A 58 -13.31 8.26 8.89
CA TRP A 58 -12.56 7.24 9.63
C TRP A 58 -11.34 6.72 8.85
N VAL A 59 -11.33 6.79 7.51
CA VAL A 59 -10.28 6.22 6.66
C VAL A 59 -8.91 6.84 6.97
N ARG A 60 -8.88 8.14 7.27
CA ARG A 60 -7.63 8.87 7.58
C ARG A 60 -7.08 8.54 8.98
N ASP A 61 -7.92 8.00 9.86
CA ASP A 61 -7.58 7.71 11.25
C ASP A 61 -7.08 6.25 11.42
N ARG A 62 -6.92 5.53 10.30
CA ARG A 62 -6.40 4.15 10.25
C ARG A 62 -4.98 4.13 9.73
N GLU A 63 -4.28 3.08 10.14
CA GLU A 63 -3.03 2.67 9.52
C GLU A 63 -3.33 1.70 8.37
N TRP A 64 -2.65 1.89 7.24
CA TRP A 64 -2.90 1.13 6.03
C TRP A 64 -1.67 0.29 5.68
N TRP A 65 -1.87 -1.02 5.59
CA TRP A 65 -0.88 -1.97 5.13
C TRP A 65 -1.16 -2.36 3.70
N GLN A 66 -0.13 -2.28 2.86
CA GLN A 66 -0.12 -2.87 1.53
C GLN A 66 0.89 -4.00 1.49
N ARG A 67 0.55 -5.09 0.81
CA ARG A 67 1.48 -6.21 0.58
C ARG A 67 1.39 -6.75 -0.84
N THR A 68 2.52 -7.22 -1.34
CA THR A 68 2.60 -7.98 -2.58
C THR A 68 3.71 -9.02 -2.43
N THR A 69 3.78 -9.94 -3.38
CA THR A 69 4.83 -10.95 -3.48
C THR A 69 5.28 -11.00 -4.93
N PHE A 70 6.58 -11.20 -5.13
CA PHE A 70 7.17 -11.30 -6.45
C PHE A 70 8.40 -12.20 -6.38
N ASP A 71 8.75 -12.80 -7.51
CA ASP A 71 10.00 -13.55 -7.63
C ASP A 71 11.17 -12.57 -7.75
N ALA A 72 12.23 -12.82 -6.97
CA ALA A 72 13.46 -12.04 -7.08
C ALA A 72 14.05 -12.21 -8.50
N PRO A 73 14.51 -11.12 -9.14
CA PRO A 73 15.14 -11.22 -10.45
C PRO A 73 16.44 -12.02 -10.37
N ALA A 74 16.74 -12.81 -11.40
CA ALA A 74 18.05 -13.43 -11.55
C ALA A 74 19.08 -12.35 -11.92
N LEU A 75 20.15 -12.26 -11.14
CA LEU A 75 21.24 -11.29 -11.33
C LEU A 75 22.53 -12.02 -11.73
N ALA A 76 23.19 -11.55 -12.79
CA ALA A 76 24.54 -11.98 -13.14
C ALA A 76 25.58 -11.33 -12.18
N PRO A 77 26.81 -11.89 -12.10
CA PRO A 77 27.87 -11.28 -11.29
C PRO A 77 28.12 -9.82 -11.68
N GLY A 78 27.99 -8.92 -10.71
CA GLY A 78 28.17 -7.48 -10.91
C GLY A 78 26.90 -6.70 -11.24
N GLU A 79 25.74 -7.36 -11.37
CA GLU A 79 24.45 -6.69 -11.54
C GLU A 79 23.79 -6.37 -10.20
N THR A 80 22.97 -5.31 -10.19
CA THR A 80 22.15 -4.90 -9.05
C THR A 80 20.70 -4.74 -9.49
N ALA A 81 19.77 -5.12 -8.61
CA ALA A 81 18.35 -4.79 -8.75
C ALA A 81 17.99 -3.65 -7.78
N GLU A 82 17.09 -2.79 -8.23
CA GLU A 82 16.52 -1.70 -7.44
C GLU A 82 15.01 -1.91 -7.31
N LEU A 83 14.47 -1.67 -6.11
CA LEU A 83 13.03 -1.60 -5.90
C LEU A 83 12.62 -0.12 -5.92
N VAL A 84 11.98 0.28 -7.00
CA VAL A 84 11.65 1.69 -7.23
C VAL A 84 10.17 1.95 -6.94
N PHE A 85 9.90 2.95 -6.09
CA PHE A 85 8.57 3.51 -5.90
C PHE A 85 8.52 4.90 -6.54
N GLU A 86 7.72 5.05 -7.60
CA GLU A 86 7.55 6.35 -8.28
C GLU A 86 6.75 7.36 -7.46
N GLY A 87 5.99 6.89 -6.45
CA GLY A 87 5.28 7.74 -5.49
C GLY A 87 4.71 6.91 -4.34
N LEU A 88 4.79 7.47 -3.13
CA LEU A 88 4.21 6.93 -1.90
C LEU A 88 3.53 8.07 -1.15
N ASP A 89 2.21 8.03 -1.03
CA ASP A 89 1.42 9.04 -0.33
C ASP A 89 1.06 8.58 1.09
N THR A 90 1.69 9.09 2.15
CA THR A 90 2.90 9.94 2.17
C THR A 90 3.92 9.38 3.13
N PHE A 91 3.50 9.15 4.38
CA PHE A 91 4.34 8.51 5.40
C PHE A 91 4.25 6.99 5.26
N ALA A 92 5.27 6.39 4.67
CA ALA A 92 5.33 4.95 4.47
C ALA A 92 6.62 4.38 5.05
N THR A 93 6.53 3.21 5.68
CA THR A 93 7.70 2.39 6.01
C THR A 93 7.63 1.15 5.13
N VAL A 94 8.70 0.88 4.39
CA VAL A 94 8.76 -0.21 3.42
C VAL A 94 9.54 -1.37 4.01
N PHE A 95 8.95 -2.55 3.95
CA PHE A 95 9.58 -3.79 4.39
C PHE A 95 9.74 -4.74 3.20
N LEU A 96 10.89 -5.42 3.13
CA LEU A 96 11.15 -6.51 2.19
C LEU A 96 11.61 -7.73 2.99
N ASP A 97 10.93 -8.86 2.82
CA ASP A 97 11.22 -10.10 3.56
C ASP A 97 11.27 -9.93 5.09
N GLY A 98 10.50 -8.97 5.62
CA GLY A 98 10.42 -8.65 7.04
C GLY A 98 11.46 -7.64 7.55
N GLU A 99 12.40 -7.21 6.70
CA GLU A 99 13.39 -6.19 7.02
C GLU A 99 12.93 -4.80 6.55
N GLU A 100 13.10 -3.78 7.40
CA GLU A 100 12.84 -2.39 7.01
C GLU A 100 13.92 -1.92 6.03
N ILE A 101 13.53 -1.58 4.80
CA ILE A 101 14.46 -1.14 3.75
C ILE A 101 14.39 0.37 3.49
N GLY A 102 13.40 1.07 4.02
CA GLY A 102 13.30 2.51 3.85
C GLY A 102 12.03 3.14 4.41
N ARG A 103 12.06 4.47 4.48
CA ARG A 103 10.93 5.31 4.87
C ARG A 103 10.72 6.42 3.85
N ALA A 104 9.46 6.65 3.50
CA ALA A 104 9.03 7.75 2.66
C ALA A 104 8.26 8.77 3.50
N ASP A 105 8.40 10.05 3.15
CA ASP A 105 7.75 11.18 3.81
C ASP A 105 7.23 12.23 2.81
N ASN A 106 7.16 11.88 1.52
CA ASN A 106 6.81 12.81 0.46
C ASN A 106 6.18 12.13 -0.76
N MET A 107 4.91 12.46 -1.05
CA MET A 107 4.15 11.89 -2.17
C MET A 107 4.68 12.27 -3.56
N PHE A 108 5.49 13.32 -3.67
CA PHE A 108 5.99 13.84 -4.95
C PHE A 108 7.41 13.37 -5.28
N ARG A 109 7.97 12.47 -4.48
CA ARG A 109 9.33 11.95 -4.68
C ARG A 109 9.30 10.51 -5.17
N ARG A 110 10.27 10.21 -6.03
CA ARG A 110 10.69 8.85 -6.34
C ARG A 110 11.61 8.33 -5.22
N TRP A 111 11.42 7.07 -4.86
CA TRP A 111 12.20 6.33 -3.86
C TRP A 111 12.84 5.10 -4.53
N VAL A 112 14.11 4.84 -4.23
CA VAL A 112 14.95 3.76 -4.80
C VAL A 112 15.73 3.11 -3.67
#